data_AF-A0A6G2KGS3-F1
#
_entry.id   AF-A0A6G2KGS3-F1
#
_cell.length_a   1.000
_cell.length_b   1.000
_cell.length_c   1.000
_cell.angle_alpha   90.00
_cell.angle_beta   90.00
_cell.angle_gamma   90.00
#
_symmetry.space_group_name_H-M   'P 1'
#
loop_
_entity.id
_entity.type
_entity.pdbx_description
1 polymer ?
#
loop_
_entity_poly.entity_id
_entity_poly.type
_entity_poly.pdbx_seq_one_letter_code
_entity_poly.pdbx_strand_id
1 'polypeptide(L)'
;MVGVDQILEKLGTVIDPDLKKDIVSMGMIKDMELDSGNLRFTLELTTPACPFNAEIEDDVRKAIGELDGISSLDLNVTAKVMEGRSLEDDTTMQTVKNIIGVASGKGGVGKSTVSLNLALALQQSGARVGLLDADIYGPSIPLMLGMKDGYLEAEDNKLQPATSHGIRVVSFGFFSQQSHQAAIYRGPIISGVLRQFLVDTNWSDLDYLIVDLPPGTGDIPLTLAQTIPITGILVVTTPQDVASNVAVKAIGMFEKLNVPILGVVENMSQFVCPDCSSKHYIFGEGGAQKIAEQFGIPFLGEIPLNSGIMAGSDLGRPIMITNPESEGAAAFKNAAQNIAAQCSIVAAKLLEADAS
;
A
#
# COMPACT_ATOMS: atom_id res chain seq x y z
N MET A 1 -44.62 8.69 1.71
CA MET A 1 -43.33 9.41 1.65
C MET A 1 -42.30 8.48 2.25
N VAL A 2 -41.28 8.13 1.48
CA VAL A 2 -40.10 7.44 2.03
C VAL A 2 -39.44 8.37 3.05
N GLY A 3 -39.11 7.83 4.22
CA GLY A 3 -38.37 8.55 5.25
C GLY A 3 -36.88 8.25 5.20
N VAL A 4 -36.06 9.11 5.82
CA VAL A 4 -34.60 8.92 5.93
C VAL A 4 -34.26 7.55 6.53
N ASP A 5 -35.00 7.11 7.56
CA ASP A 5 -34.77 5.81 8.20
C ASP A 5 -34.97 4.63 7.25
N GLN A 6 -35.94 4.70 6.33
CA GLN A 6 -36.17 3.66 5.32
C GLN A 6 -35.06 3.64 4.27
N ILE A 7 -34.52 4.81 3.92
CA ILE A 7 -33.37 4.92 3.02
C ILE A 7 -32.15 4.28 3.68
N LEU A 8 -31.88 4.59 4.95
CA LEU A 8 -30.77 4.00 5.70
C LEU A 8 -30.93 2.49 5.88
N GLU A 9 -32.14 2.01 6.18
CA GLU A 9 -32.42 0.56 6.27
C GLU A 9 -32.14 -0.14 4.94
N LYS A 10 -32.54 0.47 3.82
CA LYS A 10 -32.28 -0.08 2.49
C LYS A 10 -30.80 -0.04 2.11
N LEU A 11 -30.12 1.07 2.38
CA LEU A 11 -28.67 1.20 2.16
C LEU A 11 -27.88 0.25 3.07
N GLY A 12 -28.40 -0.10 4.25
CA GLY A 12 -27.84 -1.11 5.14
C GLY A 12 -27.84 -2.54 4.58
N THR A 13 -28.48 -2.77 3.43
CA THR A 13 -28.38 -4.04 2.68
C THR A 13 -27.19 -4.10 1.72
N VAL A 14 -26.54 -2.96 1.45
CA VAL A 14 -25.33 -2.89 0.61
C VAL A 14 -24.13 -3.21 1.49
N ILE A 15 -23.41 -4.26 1.13
CA ILE A 15 -22.29 -4.80 1.89
C ILE A 15 -20.99 -4.47 1.16
N ASP A 16 -20.01 -3.93 1.89
CA ASP A 16 -18.66 -3.75 1.37
C ASP A 16 -18.01 -5.14 1.16
N PRO A 17 -17.58 -5.48 -0.07
CA PRO A 17 -17.06 -6.80 -0.38
C PRO A 17 -15.79 -7.16 0.37
N ASP A 18 -14.96 -6.19 0.78
CA ASP A 18 -13.71 -6.45 1.51
C ASP A 18 -13.96 -6.55 3.01
N LEU A 19 -14.77 -5.64 3.56
CA LEU A 19 -15.01 -5.53 5.01
C LEU A 19 -16.12 -6.47 5.49
N LYS A 20 -16.96 -6.99 4.59
CA LYS A 20 -18.13 -7.84 4.88
C LYS A 20 -19.11 -7.19 5.87
N LYS A 21 -19.20 -5.87 5.83
CA LYS A 21 -20.06 -5.04 6.67
C LYS A 21 -20.91 -4.10 5.84
N ASP A 22 -22.04 -3.68 6.38
CA ASP A 22 -22.92 -2.75 5.70
C ASP A 22 -22.36 -1.32 5.71
N ILE A 23 -22.57 -0.61 4.60
CA ILE A 23 -22.02 0.74 4.41
C ILE A 23 -22.56 1.79 5.40
N VAL A 24 -23.72 1.52 6.02
CA VAL A 24 -24.37 2.44 6.97
C VAL A 24 -23.73 2.32 8.35
N SER A 25 -23.53 1.10 8.87
CA SER A 25 -22.86 0.86 10.15
C SER A 25 -21.39 1.29 10.12
N MET A 26 -20.76 1.23 8.96
CA MET A 26 -19.42 1.78 8.72
C MET A 26 -19.40 3.31 8.61
N GLY A 27 -20.57 3.96 8.63
CA GLY A 27 -20.68 5.40 8.58
C GLY A 27 -20.25 6.02 7.24
N MET A 28 -20.29 5.27 6.14
CA MET A 28 -19.90 5.75 4.81
C MET A 28 -20.91 6.74 4.22
N ILE A 29 -22.13 6.79 4.76
CA ILE A 29 -23.17 7.72 4.30
C ILE A 29 -23.05 9.04 5.06
N LYS A 30 -22.73 10.12 4.34
CA LYS A 30 -22.56 11.48 4.87
C LYS A 30 -23.55 12.46 4.24
N ASP A 31 -23.85 13.54 4.96
CA ASP A 31 -24.58 14.70 4.43
C ASP A 31 -25.90 14.36 3.72
N MET A 32 -26.69 13.44 4.30
CA MET A 32 -27.94 13.00 3.68
C MET A 32 -29.05 14.06 3.82
N GLU A 33 -29.64 14.43 2.69
CA GLU A 33 -30.77 15.34 2.57
C GLU A 33 -31.85 14.70 1.68
N LEU A 34 -33.11 14.79 2.12
CA LEU A 34 -34.28 14.34 1.35
C LEU A 34 -35.30 15.48 1.28
N ASP A 35 -35.50 16.03 0.09
CA ASP A 35 -36.51 17.06 -0.17
C ASP A 35 -37.46 16.61 -1.26
N SER A 36 -38.72 16.35 -0.89
CA SER A 36 -39.83 16.13 -1.82
C SER A 36 -39.55 15.06 -2.90
N GLY A 37 -38.79 14.01 -2.54
CA GLY A 37 -38.40 12.91 -3.41
C GLY A 37 -37.01 13.07 -4.08
N ASN A 38 -36.36 14.22 -3.93
CA ASN A 38 -34.98 14.41 -4.33
C ASN A 38 -34.06 14.02 -3.17
N LEU A 39 -33.31 12.94 -3.37
CA LEU A 39 -32.36 12.42 -2.39
C LEU A 39 -30.94 12.87 -2.78
N ARG A 40 -30.22 13.45 -1.82
CA ARG A 40 -28.82 13.82 -1.95
C ARG A 40 -28.03 13.27 -0.77
N PHE A 41 -26.87 12.68 -1.04
CA PHE A 41 -25.91 12.31 0.01
C PHE A 41 -24.52 12.08 -0.58
N THR A 42 -23.53 12.04 0.30
CA THR A 42 -22.16 11.64 -0.04
C THR A 42 -21.91 10.20 0.42
N LEU A 43 -21.42 9.36 -0.49
CA LEU A 43 -20.84 8.05 -0.19
C LEU A 43 -19.32 8.23 -0.02
N GLU A 44 -18.83 8.15 1.22
CA GLU A 44 -17.42 8.26 1.59
C GLU A 44 -16.82 6.84 1.75
N LEU A 45 -16.09 6.39 0.74
CA LEU A 45 -15.46 5.07 0.68
C LEU A 45 -14.18 5.00 1.52
N THR A 46 -13.78 3.80 1.95
CA THR A 46 -12.63 3.63 2.87
C THR A 46 -11.26 3.83 2.24
N THR A 47 -11.16 3.78 0.90
CA THR A 47 -9.92 4.06 0.18
C THR A 47 -10.22 4.31 -1.31
N PRO A 48 -9.54 5.27 -1.96
CA PRO A 48 -9.74 5.53 -3.39
C PRO A 48 -9.15 4.40 -4.27
N ALA A 49 -8.31 3.53 -3.70
CA ALA A 49 -7.72 2.39 -4.38
C ALA A 49 -8.54 1.10 -4.28
N CYS A 50 -9.74 1.09 -3.69
CA CYS A 50 -10.52 -0.14 -3.60
C CYS A 50 -11.06 -0.55 -5.00
N PRO A 51 -10.89 -1.83 -5.41
CA PRO A 51 -11.32 -2.27 -6.73
C PRO A 51 -12.85 -2.35 -6.86
N PHE A 52 -13.56 -2.42 -5.74
CA PHE A 52 -15.02 -2.55 -5.66
C PHE A 52 -15.75 -1.21 -5.57
N ASN A 53 -15.06 -0.07 -5.64
CA ASN A 53 -15.68 1.25 -5.52
C ASN A 53 -16.84 1.46 -6.50
N ALA A 54 -16.68 1.01 -7.75
CA ALA A 54 -17.74 1.08 -8.75
C ALA A 54 -18.89 0.11 -8.45
N GLU A 55 -18.59 -1.09 -7.96
CA GLU A 55 -19.61 -2.09 -7.57
C GLU A 55 -20.47 -1.59 -6.41
N ILE A 56 -19.83 -1.02 -5.37
CA ILE A 56 -20.53 -0.43 -4.23
C ILE A 56 -21.41 0.75 -4.69
N GLU A 57 -20.90 1.61 -5.57
CA GLU A 57 -21.69 2.72 -6.12
C GLU A 57 -22.92 2.20 -6.90
N ASP A 58 -22.74 1.20 -7.75
CA ASP A 58 -23.83 0.60 -8.53
C ASP A 58 -24.87 -0.08 -7.63
N ASP A 59 -24.42 -0.81 -6.60
CA ASP A 59 -25.30 -1.43 -5.62
C ASP A 59 -26.08 -0.40 -4.81
N VAL A 60 -25.47 0.72 -4.43
CA VAL A 60 -26.15 1.86 -3.81
C VAL A 60 -27.22 2.43 -4.75
N ARG A 61 -26.86 2.71 -6.00
CA ARG A 61 -27.81 3.24 -6.99
C ARG A 61 -28.99 2.29 -7.22
N LYS A 62 -28.73 0.99 -7.26
CA LYS A 62 -29.75 -0.05 -7.40
C LYS A 62 -30.64 -0.13 -6.16
N ALA A 63 -30.05 -0.14 -4.97
CA ALA A 63 -30.79 -0.19 -3.71
C ALA A 63 -31.76 1.00 -3.55
N ILE A 64 -31.32 2.21 -3.93
CA ILE A 64 -32.16 3.41 -3.94
C ILE A 64 -33.23 3.34 -5.04
N GLY A 65 -32.89 2.82 -6.23
CA GLY A 65 -33.84 2.68 -7.35
C GLY A 65 -35.01 1.74 -7.08
N GLU A 66 -34.90 0.86 -6.08
CA GLU A 66 -35.99 -0.03 -5.62
C GLU A 66 -36.96 0.66 -4.64
N LEU A 67 -36.69 1.89 -4.19
CA LEU A 67 -37.55 2.62 -3.26
C LEU A 67 -38.60 3.46 -3.99
N ASP A 68 -39.86 3.26 -3.63
CA ASP A 68 -40.97 4.10 -4.08
C ASP A 68 -40.90 5.50 -3.44
N GLY A 69 -40.97 6.55 -4.26
CA GLY A 69 -41.03 7.93 -3.79
C GLY A 69 -39.71 8.71 -3.85
N ILE A 70 -38.66 8.12 -4.44
CA ILE A 70 -37.45 8.85 -4.86
C ILE A 70 -37.61 9.23 -6.35
N SER A 71 -37.64 10.52 -6.64
CA SER A 71 -37.74 11.07 -8.01
C SER A 71 -36.38 11.36 -8.64
N SER A 72 -35.37 11.67 -7.82
CA SER A 72 -34.00 11.89 -8.29
C SER A 72 -32.98 11.54 -7.20
N LEU A 73 -31.79 11.11 -7.63
CA LEU A 73 -30.65 10.81 -6.77
C LEU A 73 -29.45 11.65 -7.20
N ASP A 74 -28.99 12.53 -6.32
CA ASP A 74 -27.70 13.23 -6.40
C ASP A 74 -26.70 12.54 -5.47
N LEU A 75 -25.94 11.60 -6.04
CA LEU A 75 -24.94 10.82 -5.31
C LEU A 75 -23.54 11.38 -5.58
N ASN A 76 -22.90 11.92 -4.54
CA ASN A 76 -21.50 12.31 -4.57
C ASN A 76 -20.63 11.19 -4.00
N VAL A 77 -19.65 10.70 -4.76
CA VAL A 77 -18.76 9.63 -4.30
C VAL A 77 -17.39 10.22 -3.98
N THR A 78 -16.94 9.99 -2.75
CA THR A 78 -15.64 10.43 -2.24
C THR A 78 -14.93 9.25 -1.58
N ALA A 79 -13.66 9.40 -1.24
CA ALA A 79 -12.94 8.40 -0.49
C ALA A 79 -12.07 9.04 0.59
N LYS A 80 -12.08 8.44 1.77
CA LYS A 80 -11.25 8.82 2.91
C LYS A 80 -10.54 7.58 3.44
N VAL A 81 -9.23 7.54 3.24
CA VAL A 81 -8.38 6.45 3.75
C VAL A 81 -8.52 6.32 5.26
N MET A 82 -8.88 5.12 5.73
CA MET A 82 -8.98 4.77 7.15
C MET A 82 -7.58 4.63 7.79
N GLU A 83 -7.53 4.79 9.10
CA GLU A 83 -6.31 4.72 9.90
C GLU A 83 -6.07 3.29 10.36
N GLY A 84 -5.11 2.59 9.76
CA GLY A 84 -4.75 1.22 10.12
C GLY A 84 -3.87 1.09 11.36
N ARG A 85 -3.84 2.12 12.21
CA ARG A 85 -3.08 2.18 13.47
C ARG A 85 -3.66 3.30 14.35
N SER A 86 -3.50 3.18 15.66
CA SER A 86 -3.86 4.26 16.58
C SER A 86 -2.93 5.47 16.40
N LEU A 87 -3.48 6.58 15.90
CA LEU A 87 -2.74 7.86 15.79
C LEU A 87 -2.68 8.60 17.13
N GLU A 88 -3.60 8.32 18.06
CA GLU A 88 -3.60 8.94 19.39
C GLU A 88 -2.44 8.39 20.25
N ASP A 89 -2.13 7.09 20.11
CA ASP A 89 -1.03 6.44 20.83
C ASP A 89 0.35 6.73 20.21
N ASP A 90 0.39 7.13 18.93
CA ASP A 90 1.63 7.50 18.24
C ASP A 90 1.70 8.99 17.88
N THR A 91 2.15 9.78 18.85
CA THR A 91 2.43 11.21 18.68
C THR A 91 3.53 11.53 17.66
N THR A 92 4.34 10.55 17.22
CA THR A 92 5.53 10.82 16.41
C THR A 92 5.27 10.80 14.91
N MET A 93 4.28 10.04 14.44
CA MET A 93 3.93 9.96 13.02
C MET A 93 2.44 10.22 12.73
N GLN A 94 1.73 10.98 13.56
CA GLN A 94 0.27 11.25 13.41
C GLN A 94 -0.16 11.69 12.00
N THR A 95 0.74 12.27 11.22
CA THR A 95 0.47 12.72 9.86
C THR A 95 0.52 11.60 8.81
N VAL A 96 0.62 10.34 9.20
CA VAL A 96 0.66 9.19 8.28
C VAL A 96 -0.36 8.15 8.71
N LYS A 97 -1.41 7.94 7.92
CA LYS A 97 -2.51 7.03 8.29
C LYS A 97 -2.11 5.57 8.28
N ASN A 98 -1.38 5.13 7.26
CA ASN A 98 -0.95 3.74 7.12
C ASN A 98 0.55 3.65 6.82
N ILE A 99 1.27 2.83 7.58
CA ILE A 99 2.70 2.54 7.35
C ILE A 99 2.82 1.08 6.92
N ILE A 100 3.25 0.85 5.69
CA ILE A 100 3.38 -0.48 5.08
C ILE A 100 4.85 -0.83 4.99
N GLY A 101 5.29 -1.82 5.76
CA GLY A 101 6.65 -2.36 5.62
C GLY A 101 6.71 -3.39 4.50
N VAL A 102 7.57 -3.17 3.51
CA VAL A 102 7.80 -4.13 2.42
C VAL A 102 9.02 -4.98 2.76
N ALA A 103 8.80 -6.25 3.02
CA ALA A 103 9.83 -7.21 3.43
C ALA A 103 10.09 -8.26 2.35
N SER A 104 11.29 -8.86 2.39
CA SER A 104 11.63 -10.01 1.56
C SER A 104 12.58 -10.93 2.29
N GLY A 105 12.45 -12.24 2.07
CA GLY A 105 13.34 -13.22 2.69
C GLY A 105 14.78 -13.15 2.16
N LYS A 106 14.99 -12.78 0.90
CA LYS A 106 16.32 -12.72 0.27
C LYS A 106 16.48 -11.49 -0.61
N GLY A 107 17.72 -11.08 -0.83
CA GLY A 107 18.05 -10.08 -1.85
C GLY A 107 17.74 -10.59 -3.27
N GLY A 108 17.43 -9.67 -4.19
CA GLY A 108 17.24 -9.99 -5.61
C GLY A 108 15.84 -10.46 -6.02
N VAL A 109 14.86 -10.52 -5.10
CA VAL A 109 13.45 -10.81 -5.46
C VAL A 109 12.70 -9.63 -6.08
N GLY A 110 13.36 -8.47 -6.23
CA GLY A 110 12.75 -7.24 -6.75
C GLY A 110 11.86 -6.49 -5.74
N LYS A 111 12.14 -6.63 -4.44
CA LYS A 111 11.44 -5.93 -3.35
C LYS A 111 11.31 -4.42 -3.61
N SER A 112 12.42 -3.72 -3.86
CA SER A 112 12.42 -2.27 -4.12
C SER A 112 11.65 -1.88 -5.38
N THR A 113 11.68 -2.74 -6.41
CA THR A 113 10.87 -2.58 -7.62
C THR A 113 9.38 -2.64 -7.30
N VAL A 114 8.97 -3.61 -6.47
CA VAL A 114 7.58 -3.74 -6.01
C VAL A 114 7.20 -2.54 -5.14
N SER A 115 8.01 -2.18 -4.14
CA SER A 115 7.80 -1.01 -3.27
C SER A 115 7.55 0.27 -4.07
N LEU A 116 8.40 0.56 -5.05
CA LEU A 116 8.29 1.75 -5.88
C LEU A 116 7.02 1.77 -6.73
N ASN A 117 6.75 0.70 -7.46
CA ASN A 117 5.61 0.68 -8.39
C ASN A 117 4.27 0.58 -7.65
N LEU A 118 4.23 -0.03 -6.47
CA LEU A 118 3.05 0.04 -5.58
C LEU A 118 2.81 1.46 -5.09
N ALA A 119 3.86 2.18 -4.67
CA ALA A 119 3.72 3.57 -4.24
C ALA A 119 3.15 4.46 -5.36
N LEU A 120 3.66 4.29 -6.59
CA LEU A 120 3.15 4.99 -7.77
C LEU A 120 1.72 4.58 -8.13
N ALA A 121 1.37 3.30 -8.02
CA ALA A 121 0.02 2.82 -8.29
C ALA A 121 -1.00 3.39 -7.29
N LEU A 122 -0.70 3.37 -5.98
CA LEU A 122 -1.53 4.01 -4.95
C LEU A 122 -1.70 5.51 -5.19
N GLN A 123 -0.62 6.20 -5.61
CA GLN A 123 -0.66 7.62 -5.95
C GLN A 123 -1.53 7.90 -7.17
N GLN A 124 -1.47 7.05 -8.21
CA GLN A 124 -2.32 7.15 -9.39
C GLN A 124 -3.80 6.90 -9.09
N SER A 125 -4.11 6.12 -8.05
CA SER A 125 -5.46 5.98 -7.50
C SER A 125 -5.93 7.22 -6.72
N GLY A 126 -5.09 8.24 -6.54
CA GLY A 126 -5.45 9.49 -5.86
C GLY A 126 -5.05 9.55 -4.38
N ALA A 127 -4.33 8.55 -3.86
CA ALA A 127 -3.83 8.58 -2.49
C ALA A 127 -2.59 9.47 -2.34
N ARG A 128 -2.39 10.05 -1.16
CA ARG A 128 -1.16 10.78 -0.82
C ARG A 128 -0.12 9.79 -0.32
N VAL A 129 0.95 9.60 -1.08
CA VAL A 129 1.90 8.50 -0.84
C VAL A 129 3.32 9.00 -0.59
N GLY A 130 3.93 8.44 0.44
CA GLY A 130 5.36 8.51 0.71
C GLY A 130 6.05 7.18 0.45
N LEU A 131 7.34 7.24 0.10
CA LEU A 131 8.22 6.09 -0.05
C LEU A 131 9.52 6.36 0.73
N LEU A 132 9.80 5.51 1.70
CA LEU A 132 11.05 5.48 2.44
C LEU A 132 11.89 4.28 1.96
N ASP A 133 13.04 4.56 1.36
CA ASP A 133 14.05 3.57 1.06
C ASP A 133 14.96 3.36 2.27
N ALA A 134 14.67 2.28 3.01
CA ALA A 134 15.39 1.88 4.20
C ALA A 134 16.46 0.80 3.89
N ASP A 135 16.67 0.43 2.62
CA ASP A 135 17.70 -0.53 2.24
C ASP A 135 19.08 0.14 2.17
N ILE A 136 19.76 0.14 3.31
CA ILE A 136 21.04 0.83 3.50
C ILE A 136 22.18 0.21 2.70
N TYR A 137 22.12 -1.11 2.45
CA TYR A 137 23.21 -1.83 1.80
C TYR A 137 23.16 -1.71 0.27
N GLY A 138 21.97 -1.42 -0.28
CA GLY A 138 21.77 -1.29 -1.72
C GLY A 138 20.61 -0.37 -2.06
N PRO A 139 20.66 0.92 -1.67
CA PRO A 139 19.58 1.85 -1.95
C PRO A 139 19.42 2.01 -3.45
N SER A 140 18.27 1.59 -3.98
CA SER A 140 18.01 1.53 -5.42
C SER A 140 16.93 2.54 -5.85
N ILE A 141 16.10 3.02 -4.93
CA ILE A 141 14.96 3.88 -5.23
C ILE A 141 15.37 5.19 -5.93
N PRO A 142 16.42 5.93 -5.49
CA PRO A 142 16.86 7.14 -6.20
C PRO A 142 17.20 6.88 -7.67
N LEU A 143 17.94 5.80 -7.94
CA LEU A 143 18.34 5.41 -9.29
C LEU A 143 17.11 5.07 -10.13
N MET A 144 16.19 4.28 -9.58
CA MET A 144 14.96 3.85 -10.24
C MET A 144 14.00 5.00 -10.56
N LEU A 145 14.12 6.12 -9.85
CA LEU A 145 13.39 7.37 -10.10
C LEU A 145 14.19 8.39 -10.92
N GLY A 146 15.42 8.06 -11.34
CA GLY A 146 16.28 8.97 -12.08
C GLY A 146 16.74 10.19 -11.27
N MET A 147 16.68 10.10 -9.93
CA MET A 147 17.04 11.17 -9.01
C MET A 147 18.55 11.16 -8.78
N LYS A 148 19.24 12.18 -9.30
CA LYS A 148 20.69 12.32 -9.20
C LYS A 148 21.14 13.18 -8.02
N ASP A 149 20.28 14.10 -7.57
CA ASP A 149 20.60 15.11 -6.55
C ASP A 149 19.43 15.29 -5.59
N GLY A 150 19.06 14.23 -4.86
CA GLY A 150 18.07 14.34 -3.80
C GLY A 150 18.65 15.13 -2.64
N TYR A 151 18.39 16.44 -2.57
CA TYR A 151 18.73 17.24 -1.40
C TYR A 151 17.75 16.93 -0.28
N LEU A 152 18.24 16.27 0.77
CA LEU A 152 17.58 16.31 2.07
C LEU A 152 17.88 17.68 2.67
N GLU A 153 17.09 18.68 2.29
CA GLU A 153 17.13 19.98 2.95
C GLU A 153 16.47 19.84 4.32
N ALA A 154 17.13 20.39 5.34
CA ALA A 154 16.56 20.51 6.66
C ALA A 154 15.95 21.91 6.79
N GLU A 155 14.64 21.98 6.91
CA GLU A 155 13.90 23.20 7.26
C GLU A 155 13.23 22.98 8.62
N ASP A 156 13.36 23.94 9.53
CA ASP A 156 12.79 23.88 10.89
C ASP A 156 13.13 22.58 11.67
N ASN A 157 14.38 22.12 11.56
CA ASN A 157 14.87 20.84 12.13
C ASN A 157 14.16 19.58 11.60
N LYS A 158 13.39 19.68 10.51
CA LYS A 158 12.79 18.53 9.82
C LYS A 158 13.39 18.33 8.44
N LEU A 159 13.61 17.06 8.09
CA LEU A 159 13.99 16.65 6.75
C LEU A 159 12.82 16.89 5.80
N GLN A 160 13.07 17.57 4.68
CA GLN A 160 12.08 17.72 3.63
C GLN A 160 12.23 16.55 2.63
N PRO A 161 11.17 15.76 2.42
CA PRO A 161 11.23 14.65 1.47
C PRO A 161 11.27 15.19 0.03
N ALA A 162 12.07 14.55 -0.82
CA ALA A 162 12.13 14.92 -2.23
C ALA A 162 10.83 14.49 -2.93
N THR A 163 10.39 15.22 -3.96
CA THR A 163 9.17 14.87 -4.71
C THR A 163 9.54 14.30 -6.07
N SER A 164 8.94 13.16 -6.43
CA SER A 164 9.08 12.57 -7.77
C SER A 164 7.76 11.92 -8.18
N HIS A 165 7.29 12.18 -9.39
CA HIS A 165 6.06 11.60 -9.95
C HIS A 165 4.83 11.64 -9.00
N GLY A 166 4.71 12.70 -8.20
CA GLY A 166 3.59 12.87 -7.26
C GLY A 166 3.73 12.13 -5.91
N ILE A 167 4.80 11.35 -5.72
CA ILE A 167 5.15 10.72 -4.43
C ILE A 167 6.26 11.48 -3.71
N ARG A 168 6.25 11.42 -2.38
CA ARG A 168 7.32 11.95 -1.53
C ARG A 168 8.32 10.86 -1.20
N VAL A 169 9.61 11.14 -1.32
CA VAL A 169 10.67 10.13 -1.27
C VAL A 169 11.76 10.56 -0.31
N VAL A 170 12.09 9.66 0.62
CA VAL A 170 13.31 9.72 1.43
C VAL A 170 14.09 8.45 1.17
N SER A 171 15.40 8.57 0.98
CA SER A 171 16.26 7.41 0.76
C SER A 171 17.60 7.59 1.45
N PHE A 172 18.11 6.50 2.01
CA PHE A 172 19.49 6.43 2.47
C PHE A 172 20.49 6.69 1.33
N GLY A 173 20.13 6.41 0.07
CA GLY A 173 20.93 6.71 -1.10
C GLY A 173 21.26 8.20 -1.27
N PHE A 174 20.35 9.10 -0.87
CA PHE A 174 20.61 10.54 -0.86
C PHE A 174 21.68 10.92 0.17
N PHE A 175 21.65 10.30 1.34
CA PHE A 175 22.60 10.54 2.42
C PHE A 175 24.00 10.00 2.09
N SER A 176 24.08 8.80 1.53
CA SER A 176 25.35 8.15 1.16
C SER A 176 26.16 8.94 0.12
N GLN A 177 25.49 9.56 -0.86
CA GLN A 177 26.16 10.37 -1.88
C GLN A 177 26.76 11.67 -1.32
N GLN A 178 26.17 12.23 -0.27
CA GLN A 178 26.70 13.41 0.43
C GLN A 178 27.93 13.06 1.29
N SER A 179 27.93 11.88 1.92
CA SER A 179 29.10 11.40 2.65
C SER A 179 30.14 10.82 1.69
N HIS A 180 31.16 11.61 1.30
CA HIS A 180 32.34 11.11 0.55
C HIS A 180 33.20 10.09 1.33
N GLN A 181 32.67 9.51 2.40
CA GLN A 181 33.33 8.55 3.25
C GLN A 181 32.59 7.22 3.11
N ALA A 182 33.34 6.15 2.84
CA ALA A 182 32.89 4.79 3.08
C ALA A 182 32.71 4.62 4.60
N ALA A 183 31.65 5.20 5.15
CA ALA A 183 31.33 5.13 6.55
C ALA A 183 30.84 3.71 6.83
N ILE A 184 31.56 3.00 7.69
CA ILE A 184 31.11 1.73 8.24
C ILE A 184 29.94 2.04 9.17
N TYR A 185 28.74 2.07 8.62
CA TYR A 185 27.51 2.29 9.38
C TYR A 185 27.25 1.07 10.26
N ARG A 186 27.54 1.19 11.56
CA ARG A 186 27.21 0.15 12.55
C ARG A 186 25.72 0.19 12.87
N GLY A 187 25.13 -0.97 13.20
CA GLY A 187 23.68 -1.14 13.44
C GLY A 187 22.98 -0.04 14.25
N PRO A 188 23.53 0.43 15.39
CA PRO A 188 22.88 1.50 16.18
C PRO A 188 22.78 2.86 15.46
N ILE A 189 23.77 3.21 14.62
CA ILE A 189 23.74 4.45 13.84
C ILE A 189 22.68 4.34 12.75
N ILE A 190 22.63 3.18 12.08
CA ILE A 190 21.64 2.84 11.06
C ILE A 190 20.21 2.99 11.61
N SER A 191 19.92 2.35 12.75
CA SER A 191 18.60 2.43 13.36
C SER A 191 18.24 3.86 13.78
N GLY A 192 19.23 4.64 14.24
CA GLY A 192 19.06 6.06 14.56
C GLY A 192 18.69 6.91 13.34
N VAL A 193 19.40 6.75 12.22
CA VAL A 193 19.14 7.47 10.96
C VAL A 193 17.78 7.09 10.39
N LEU A 194 17.42 5.81 10.39
CA LEU A 194 16.11 5.36 9.91
C LEU A 194 14.97 5.90 10.78
N ARG A 195 15.16 5.92 12.11
CA ARG A 195 14.21 6.57 13.02
C ARG A 195 14.06 8.06 12.71
N GLN A 196 15.17 8.75 12.46
CA GLN A 196 15.16 10.17 12.06
C GLN A 196 14.41 10.36 10.73
N PHE A 197 14.62 9.51 9.74
CA PHE A 197 13.89 9.58 8.45
C PHE A 197 12.38 9.37 8.59
N LEU A 198 11.95 8.66 9.62
CA LEU A 198 10.53 8.40 9.86
C LEU A 198 9.88 9.51 10.68
N VAL A 199 10.51 9.89 11.80
CA VAL A 199 9.94 10.82 12.79
C VAL A 199 10.26 12.27 12.45
N ASP A 200 11.49 12.55 12.04
CA ASP A 200 11.99 13.91 11.83
C ASP A 200 11.88 14.35 10.36
N THR A 201 11.16 13.59 9.52
CA THR A 201 10.80 14.02 8.17
C THR A 201 9.43 14.69 8.18
N ASN A 202 9.28 15.76 7.41
CA ASN A 202 8.02 16.43 7.18
C ASN A 202 7.10 15.64 6.24
N TRP A 203 6.57 14.51 6.73
CA TRP A 203 5.53 13.76 6.04
C TRP A 203 4.19 14.51 6.16
N SER A 204 3.89 15.43 5.24
CA SER A 204 2.65 16.23 5.26
C SER A 204 1.39 15.43 4.88
N ASP A 205 0.70 14.87 5.88
CA ASP A 205 -0.61 14.19 5.78
C ASP A 205 -0.68 13.12 4.67
N LEU A 206 0.08 12.03 4.85
CA LEU A 206 0.09 10.89 3.93
C LEU A 206 -1.01 9.89 4.28
N ASP A 207 -1.64 9.34 3.26
CA ASP A 207 -2.54 8.21 3.40
C ASP A 207 -1.77 6.89 3.53
N TYR A 208 -0.66 6.76 2.78
CA TYR A 208 0.23 5.59 2.82
C TYR A 208 1.70 6.01 2.84
N LEU A 209 2.48 5.40 3.72
CA LEU A 209 3.94 5.42 3.69
C LEU A 209 4.45 4.00 3.42
N ILE A 210 5.04 3.79 2.25
CA ILE A 210 5.70 2.53 1.89
C ILE A 210 7.13 2.57 2.42
N VAL A 211 7.53 1.58 3.22
CA VAL A 211 8.88 1.46 3.76
C VAL A 211 9.56 0.25 3.12
N ASP A 212 10.52 0.50 2.23
CA ASP A 212 11.31 -0.54 1.58
C ASP A 212 12.37 -1.06 2.56
N LEU A 213 12.07 -2.12 3.30
CA LEU A 213 12.93 -2.64 4.37
C LEU A 213 14.20 -3.29 3.78
N PRO A 214 15.32 -3.35 4.52
CA PRO A 214 16.48 -4.16 4.12
C PRO A 214 16.09 -5.63 3.85
N PRO A 215 16.81 -6.35 2.98
CA PRO A 215 16.53 -7.75 2.70
C PRO A 215 16.87 -8.63 3.91
N GLY A 216 16.15 -9.76 4.00
CA GLY A 216 16.41 -10.79 5.00
C GLY A 216 15.60 -10.64 6.29
N THR A 217 15.90 -11.53 7.24
CA THR A 217 15.24 -11.60 8.55
C THR A 217 16.24 -11.33 9.68
N GLY A 218 17.16 -10.41 9.44
CA GLY A 218 18.19 -10.01 10.40
C GLY A 218 17.72 -8.93 11.37
N ASP A 219 18.66 -8.38 12.16
CA ASP A 219 18.33 -7.46 13.25
C ASP A 219 17.76 -6.11 12.79
N ILE A 220 18.09 -5.64 11.59
CA ILE A 220 17.65 -4.30 11.13
C ILE A 220 16.15 -4.27 10.79
N PRO A 221 15.60 -5.15 9.92
CA PRO A 221 14.14 -5.22 9.72
C PRO A 221 13.37 -5.44 11.03
N LEU A 222 13.92 -6.23 11.96
CA LEU A 222 13.33 -6.46 13.28
C LEU A 222 13.30 -5.18 14.11
N THR A 223 14.43 -4.48 14.20
CA THR A 223 14.55 -3.22 14.95
C THR A 223 13.59 -2.17 14.39
N LEU A 224 13.47 -2.08 13.06
CA LEU A 224 12.54 -1.16 12.40
C LEU A 224 11.10 -1.49 12.76
N ALA A 225 10.70 -2.76 12.64
CA ALA A 225 9.33 -3.16 12.99
C ALA A 225 8.99 -2.99 14.47
N GLN A 226 9.98 -2.98 15.36
CA GLN A 226 9.78 -2.68 16.79
C GLN A 226 9.76 -1.17 17.10
N THR A 227 10.44 -0.37 16.29
CA THR A 227 10.60 1.07 16.52
C THR A 227 9.46 1.88 15.91
N ILE A 228 8.78 1.32 14.92
CA ILE A 228 7.82 2.01 14.07
C ILE A 228 6.47 1.33 14.22
N PRO A 229 5.37 2.08 14.42
CA PRO A 229 4.02 1.54 14.45
C PRO A 229 3.55 1.20 13.03
N ILE A 230 4.06 0.09 12.51
CA ILE A 230 3.72 -0.44 11.20
C ILE A 230 2.26 -0.94 11.22
N THR A 231 1.45 -0.47 10.26
CA THR A 231 0.08 -0.95 10.01
C THR A 231 0.09 -2.42 9.60
N GLY A 232 1.03 -2.80 8.73
CA GLY A 232 1.29 -4.19 8.43
C GLY A 232 2.41 -4.40 7.42
N ILE A 233 2.73 -5.67 7.20
CA ILE A 233 3.83 -6.11 6.34
C ILE A 233 3.32 -6.68 5.03
N LEU A 234 3.86 -6.17 3.93
CA LEU A 234 3.82 -6.81 2.62
C LEU A 234 5.06 -7.69 2.44
N VAL A 235 4.87 -8.96 2.10
CA VAL A 235 5.98 -9.87 1.81
C VAL A 235 6.12 -10.06 0.29
N VAL A 236 7.33 -9.80 -0.24
CA VAL A 236 7.67 -10.02 -1.64
C VAL A 236 8.49 -11.30 -1.76
N THR A 237 8.07 -12.19 -2.67
CA THR A 237 8.80 -13.43 -3.01
C THR A 237 8.83 -13.64 -4.53
N THR A 238 9.46 -14.73 -4.96
CA THR A 238 9.44 -15.24 -6.33
C THR A 238 8.96 -16.70 -6.31
N PRO A 239 8.52 -17.30 -7.43
CA PRO A 239 8.00 -18.68 -7.43
C PRO A 239 8.98 -19.76 -6.95
N GLN A 240 10.29 -19.48 -7.00
CA GLN A 240 11.35 -20.42 -6.60
C GLN A 240 11.20 -20.89 -5.15
N ASP A 241 11.24 -22.20 -4.90
CA ASP A 241 11.14 -22.79 -3.56
C ASP A 241 12.14 -22.20 -2.55
N VAL A 242 13.35 -21.87 -3.00
CA VAL A 242 14.37 -21.25 -2.13
C VAL A 242 13.92 -19.87 -1.67
N ALA A 243 13.30 -19.06 -2.53
CA ALA A 243 12.78 -17.75 -2.15
C ALA A 243 11.61 -17.91 -1.17
N SER A 244 10.68 -18.81 -1.50
CA SER A 244 9.49 -19.11 -0.71
C SER A 244 9.82 -19.52 0.72
N ASN A 245 10.81 -20.40 0.90
CA ASN A 245 11.26 -20.84 2.22
C ASN A 245 11.83 -19.71 3.09
N VAL A 246 12.39 -18.65 2.49
CA VAL A 246 12.90 -17.51 3.27
C VAL A 246 11.80 -16.46 3.51
N ALA A 247 10.83 -16.33 2.60
CA ALA A 247 9.62 -15.55 2.84
C ALA A 247 8.83 -16.08 4.06
N VAL A 248 8.74 -17.40 4.22
CA VAL A 248 8.15 -18.05 5.42
C VAL A 248 8.85 -17.61 6.71
N LYS A 249 10.17 -17.47 6.70
CA LYS A 249 10.91 -16.98 7.89
C LYS A 249 10.58 -15.51 8.19
N ALA A 250 10.40 -14.69 7.16
CA ALA A 250 10.03 -13.29 7.34
C ALA A 250 8.63 -13.18 7.96
N ILE A 251 7.66 -13.96 7.48
CA ILE A 251 6.31 -14.03 8.05
C ILE A 251 6.37 -14.39 9.54
N GLY A 252 7.03 -15.51 9.88
CA GLY A 252 7.14 -15.95 11.27
C GLY A 252 7.92 -15.00 12.18
N MET A 253 8.75 -14.11 11.63
CA MET A 253 9.42 -13.05 12.39
C MET A 253 8.45 -11.94 12.78
N PHE A 254 7.65 -11.45 11.83
CA PHE A 254 6.70 -10.35 12.07
C PHE A 254 5.48 -10.81 12.88
N GLU A 255 5.03 -12.07 12.71
CA GLU A 255 4.00 -12.66 13.58
C GLU A 255 4.43 -12.66 15.06
N LYS A 256 5.70 -12.99 15.35
CA LYS A 256 6.24 -12.92 16.73
C LYS A 256 6.31 -11.50 17.28
N LEU A 257 6.35 -10.51 16.42
CA LEU A 257 6.28 -9.10 16.80
C LEU A 257 4.84 -8.57 16.87
N ASN A 258 3.84 -9.43 16.64
CA ASN A 258 2.42 -9.06 16.53
C ASN A 258 2.15 -7.97 15.47
N VAL A 259 2.98 -7.92 14.42
CA VAL A 259 2.75 -7.00 13.31
C VAL A 259 1.85 -7.70 12.28
N PRO A 260 0.71 -7.10 11.89
CA PRO A 260 -0.19 -7.71 10.89
C PRO A 260 0.52 -8.00 9.56
N ILE A 261 0.27 -9.17 8.98
CA ILE A 261 0.70 -9.47 7.61
C ILE A 261 -0.43 -9.08 6.66
N LEU A 262 -0.20 -8.06 5.83
CA LEU A 262 -1.18 -7.61 4.83
C LEU A 262 -1.29 -8.60 3.68
N GLY A 263 -0.22 -9.34 3.38
CA GLY A 263 -0.24 -10.42 2.40
C GLY A 263 1.09 -10.64 1.70
N VAL A 264 1.05 -11.47 0.65
CA VAL A 264 2.21 -11.82 -0.17
C VAL A 264 1.96 -11.43 -1.63
N VAL A 265 2.98 -10.86 -2.26
CA VAL A 265 3.07 -10.64 -3.72
C VAL A 265 4.12 -11.58 -4.31
N GLU A 266 3.77 -12.25 -5.42
CA GLU A 266 4.72 -13.00 -6.23
C GLU A 266 5.30 -12.11 -7.32
N ASN A 267 6.59 -11.81 -7.26
CA ASN A 267 7.29 -11.11 -8.32
C ASN A 267 7.96 -12.10 -9.29
N MET A 268 8.15 -11.67 -10.54
CA MET A 268 8.75 -12.48 -11.61
C MET A 268 8.02 -13.80 -11.83
N SER A 269 6.69 -13.80 -11.73
CA SER A 269 5.84 -15.00 -11.72
C SER A 269 5.77 -15.70 -13.08
N GLN A 270 5.53 -14.93 -14.14
CA GLN A 270 5.48 -15.42 -15.52
C GLN A 270 6.10 -14.43 -16.50
N PHE A 271 6.72 -14.93 -17.55
CA PHE A 271 7.07 -14.16 -18.73
C PHE A 271 6.00 -14.35 -19.80
N VAL A 272 5.41 -13.24 -20.26
CA VAL A 272 4.48 -13.26 -21.40
C VAL A 272 5.28 -12.94 -22.65
N CYS A 273 5.34 -13.88 -23.58
CA CYS A 273 6.11 -13.69 -24.80
C CYS A 273 5.44 -12.62 -25.68
N PRO A 274 6.19 -11.62 -26.19
CA PRO A 274 5.62 -10.58 -27.06
C PRO A 274 5.23 -11.13 -28.43
N ASP A 275 5.90 -12.19 -28.88
CA ASP A 275 5.75 -12.76 -30.23
C ASP A 275 4.82 -13.98 -30.28
N CYS A 276 4.52 -14.58 -29.13
CA CYS A 276 3.50 -15.61 -29.01
C CYS A 276 2.74 -15.39 -27.70
N SER A 277 1.41 -15.47 -27.72
CA SER A 277 0.55 -15.24 -26.54
C SER A 277 0.70 -16.29 -25.42
N SER A 278 1.81 -17.04 -25.41
CA SER A 278 2.13 -18.07 -24.42
C SER A 278 2.72 -17.45 -23.16
N LYS A 279 2.32 -18.00 -22.01
CA LYS A 279 2.90 -17.70 -20.70
C LYS A 279 4.00 -18.71 -20.38
N HIS A 280 5.14 -18.22 -19.89
CA HIS A 280 6.29 -19.03 -19.53
C HIS A 280 6.65 -18.82 -18.05
N TYR A 281 6.61 -19.90 -17.27
CA TYR A 281 6.93 -19.90 -15.85
C TYR A 281 8.41 -20.20 -15.61
N ILE A 282 9.27 -19.25 -15.96
CA ILE A 282 10.74 -19.43 -15.98
C ILE A 282 11.29 -19.87 -14.62
N PHE A 283 10.67 -19.38 -13.53
CA PHE A 283 11.15 -19.60 -12.16
C PHE A 283 10.26 -20.54 -11.34
N GLY A 284 9.28 -21.20 -11.98
CA GLY A 284 8.23 -21.98 -11.32
C GLY A 284 6.91 -21.21 -11.22
N GLU A 285 5.93 -21.79 -10.54
CA GLU A 285 4.57 -21.25 -10.41
C GLU A 285 4.02 -21.43 -8.98
N GLY A 286 3.32 -20.41 -8.50
CA GLY A 286 2.46 -20.48 -7.31
C GLY A 286 3.21 -20.61 -5.98
N GLY A 287 4.44 -20.11 -5.88
CA GLY A 287 5.22 -20.12 -4.65
C GLY A 287 4.57 -19.26 -3.56
N ALA A 288 4.17 -18.04 -3.90
CA ALA A 288 3.46 -17.11 -3.05
C ALA A 288 2.06 -17.58 -2.69
N GLN A 289 1.32 -18.15 -3.64
CA GLN A 289 -0.04 -18.64 -3.38
C GLN A 289 -0.03 -19.80 -2.36
N LYS A 290 0.93 -20.72 -2.49
CA LYS A 290 1.13 -21.79 -1.48
C LYS A 290 1.44 -21.22 -0.10
N ILE A 291 2.24 -20.15 -0.01
CA ILE A 291 2.52 -19.47 1.27
C ILE A 291 1.25 -18.84 1.82
N ALA A 292 0.49 -18.13 0.98
CA ALA A 292 -0.76 -17.51 1.37
C ALA A 292 -1.75 -18.52 1.96
N GLU A 293 -1.94 -19.65 1.29
CA GLU A 293 -2.78 -20.77 1.75
C GLU A 293 -2.25 -21.40 3.04
N GLN A 294 -0.94 -21.64 3.12
CA GLN A 294 -0.31 -22.27 4.29
C GLN A 294 -0.46 -21.44 5.57
N PHE A 295 -0.33 -20.12 5.47
CA PHE A 295 -0.36 -19.21 6.61
C PHE A 295 -1.73 -18.54 6.81
N GLY A 296 -2.69 -18.80 5.92
CA GLY A 296 -4.01 -18.14 5.96
C GLY A 296 -3.92 -16.62 5.78
N ILE A 297 -2.93 -16.14 5.03
CA ILE A 297 -2.71 -14.72 4.75
C ILE A 297 -3.15 -14.37 3.32
N PRO A 298 -3.48 -13.11 3.03
CA PRO A 298 -3.94 -12.72 1.70
C PRO A 298 -2.87 -12.91 0.61
N PHE A 299 -3.28 -13.44 -0.53
CA PHE A 299 -2.50 -13.37 -1.77
C PHE A 299 -2.87 -12.11 -2.54
N LEU A 300 -1.91 -11.21 -2.74
CA LEU A 300 -2.19 -9.87 -3.27
C LEU A 300 -1.97 -9.77 -4.78
N GLY A 301 -1.38 -10.79 -5.40
CA GLY A 301 -1.27 -10.92 -6.85
C GLY A 301 0.12 -11.32 -7.34
N GLU A 302 0.23 -11.37 -8.66
CA GLU A 302 1.39 -11.79 -9.43
C GLU A 302 1.90 -10.65 -10.31
N ILE A 303 3.19 -10.36 -10.24
CA ILE A 303 3.86 -9.40 -11.12
C ILE A 303 4.65 -10.18 -12.19
N PRO A 304 4.31 -10.03 -13.48
CA PRO A 304 5.01 -10.74 -14.54
C PRO A 304 6.45 -10.26 -14.68
N LEU A 305 7.32 -11.18 -15.09
CA LEU A 305 8.66 -10.84 -15.57
C LEU A 305 8.53 -10.11 -16.92
N ASN A 306 8.72 -8.79 -16.89
CA ASN A 306 8.54 -7.93 -18.05
C ASN A 306 9.79 -7.05 -18.25
N SER A 307 10.31 -7.02 -19.49
CA SER A 307 11.52 -6.25 -19.82
C SER A 307 11.34 -4.74 -19.63
N GLY A 308 10.13 -4.22 -19.79
CA GLY A 308 9.80 -2.82 -19.53
C GLY A 308 9.94 -2.42 -18.06
N ILE A 309 9.68 -3.34 -17.12
CA ILE A 309 9.85 -3.08 -15.67
C ILE A 309 11.34 -2.86 -15.37
N MET A 310 12.19 -3.75 -15.87
CA MET A 310 13.65 -3.65 -15.72
C MET A 310 14.19 -2.42 -16.44
N ALA A 311 13.89 -2.25 -17.73
CA ALA A 311 14.38 -1.13 -18.53
C ALA A 311 13.94 0.22 -17.98
N GLY A 312 12.71 0.32 -17.49
CA GLY A 312 12.21 1.52 -16.82
C GLY A 312 12.99 1.83 -15.55
N SER A 313 13.27 0.82 -14.72
CA SER A 313 14.06 0.97 -13.50
C SER A 313 15.49 1.45 -13.80
N ASP A 314 16.16 0.87 -14.80
CA ASP A 314 17.53 1.23 -15.18
C ASP A 314 17.62 2.64 -15.79
N LEU A 315 16.57 3.06 -16.51
CA LEU A 315 16.49 4.40 -17.10
C LEU A 315 15.98 5.47 -16.13
N GLY A 316 15.65 5.11 -14.89
CA GLY A 316 15.10 6.02 -13.89
C GLY A 316 13.66 6.47 -14.19
N ARG A 317 12.89 5.67 -14.92
CA ARG A 317 11.50 5.93 -15.33
C ARG A 317 10.66 4.66 -15.16
N PRO A 318 10.03 4.43 -14.00
CA PRO A 318 9.32 3.20 -13.69
C PRO A 318 8.21 2.83 -14.69
N ILE A 319 7.81 1.55 -14.72
CA ILE A 319 6.79 1.06 -15.68
C ILE A 319 5.45 1.80 -15.55
N MET A 320 5.10 2.18 -14.32
CA MET A 320 3.90 2.95 -14.02
C MET A 320 3.86 4.31 -14.72
N ILE A 321 5.03 4.82 -15.15
CA ILE A 321 5.18 6.09 -15.87
C ILE A 321 5.39 5.86 -17.36
N THR A 322 6.21 4.89 -17.73
CA THR A 322 6.60 4.66 -19.14
C THR A 322 5.57 3.89 -19.95
N ASN A 323 4.85 2.96 -19.32
CA ASN A 323 3.82 2.15 -19.98
C ASN A 323 2.68 1.77 -19.00
N PRO A 324 1.84 2.74 -18.60
CA PRO A 324 0.80 2.56 -17.57
C PRO A 324 -0.32 1.59 -17.96
N GLU A 325 -0.44 1.27 -19.25
CA GLU A 325 -1.44 0.34 -19.81
C GLU A 325 -0.86 -1.07 -20.06
N SER A 326 0.42 -1.30 -19.70
CA SER A 326 1.03 -2.63 -19.81
C SER A 326 0.47 -3.61 -18.78
N GLU A 327 0.58 -4.90 -19.07
CA GLU A 327 0.23 -5.97 -18.11
C GLU A 327 1.00 -5.84 -16.78
N GLY A 328 2.27 -5.41 -16.83
CA GLY A 328 3.07 -5.18 -15.63
C GLY A 328 2.53 -4.02 -14.78
N ALA A 329 2.15 -2.91 -15.41
CA ALA A 329 1.52 -1.79 -14.71
C ALA A 329 0.15 -2.17 -14.15
N ALA A 330 -0.67 -2.90 -14.92
CA ALA A 330 -1.96 -3.42 -14.45
C ALA A 330 -1.79 -4.35 -13.24
N ALA A 331 -0.77 -5.21 -13.24
CA ALA A 331 -0.46 -6.08 -12.11
C ALA A 331 -0.09 -5.29 -10.84
N PHE A 332 0.71 -4.23 -10.96
CA PHE A 332 0.99 -3.33 -9.84
C PHE A 332 -0.24 -2.56 -9.35
N LYS A 333 -1.11 -2.10 -10.27
CA LYS A 333 -2.40 -1.49 -9.92
C LYS A 333 -3.24 -2.46 -9.09
N ASN A 334 -3.44 -3.69 -9.56
CA ASN A 334 -4.21 -4.71 -8.84
C ASN A 334 -3.62 -5.01 -7.45
N ALA A 335 -2.30 -5.18 -7.35
CA ALA A 335 -1.64 -5.40 -6.06
C ALA A 335 -1.78 -4.20 -5.11
N ALA A 336 -1.74 -2.98 -5.63
CA ALA A 336 -1.97 -1.75 -4.87
C ALA A 336 -3.42 -1.61 -4.39
N GLN A 337 -4.39 -2.06 -5.18
CA GLN A 337 -5.79 -2.10 -4.78
C GLN A 337 -6.01 -3.11 -3.65
N ASN A 338 -5.47 -4.32 -3.81
CA ASN A 338 -5.57 -5.37 -2.80
C ASN A 338 -4.90 -4.99 -1.48
N ILE A 339 -3.73 -4.34 -1.51
CA ILE A 339 -3.06 -3.90 -0.27
C ILE A 339 -3.83 -2.77 0.43
N ALA A 340 -4.43 -1.85 -0.33
CA ALA A 340 -5.26 -0.79 0.23
C ALA A 340 -6.49 -1.36 0.94
N ALA A 341 -7.14 -2.36 0.33
CA ALA A 341 -8.25 -3.10 0.96
C ALA A 341 -7.81 -3.77 2.28
N GLN A 342 -6.63 -4.41 2.30
CA GLN A 342 -6.11 -5.03 3.52
C GLN A 342 -5.80 -4.00 4.63
N CYS A 343 -5.31 -2.81 4.29
CA CYS A 343 -5.17 -1.72 5.26
C CYS A 343 -6.53 -1.30 5.83
N SER A 344 -7.58 -1.17 5.00
CA SER A 344 -8.94 -0.87 5.47
C SER A 344 -9.47 -1.96 6.41
N ILE A 345 -9.23 -3.24 6.11
CA ILE A 345 -9.61 -4.38 6.97
C ILE A 345 -8.90 -4.30 8.33
N VAL A 346 -7.60 -3.98 8.35
CA VAL A 346 -6.84 -3.80 9.60
C VAL A 346 -7.41 -2.63 10.40
N ALA A 347 -7.69 -1.49 9.75
CA ALA A 347 -8.28 -0.32 10.39
C ALA A 347 -9.65 -0.62 11.02
N ALA A 348 -10.51 -1.33 10.30
CA ALA A 348 -11.83 -1.71 10.80
C ALA A 348 -11.76 -2.59 12.05
N LYS A 349 -10.82 -3.54 12.09
CA LYS A 349 -10.60 -4.40 13.27
C LYS A 349 -10.08 -3.64 14.48
N LEU A 350 -9.25 -2.62 14.28
CA LEU A 350 -8.77 -1.76 15.36
C LEU A 350 -9.92 -0.97 15.98
N LEU A 351 -10.77 -0.34 15.16
CA LEU A 351 -11.94 0.39 15.64
C LEU A 351 -12.93 -0.49 16.44
N GLU A 352 -13.08 -1.76 16.05
CA GLU A 352 -13.89 -2.72 16.82
C GLU A 352 -13.29 -3.02 18.20
N ALA A 353 -11.97 -3.18 18.28
CA ALA A 353 -11.27 -3.49 19.52
C ALA A 353 -11.31 -2.31 20.51
N ASP A 354 -11.26 -1.07 20.01
CA ASP A 354 -11.37 0.13 20.85
C ASP A 354 -12.80 0.37 21.37
N ALA A 355 -13.81 -0.18 20.68
CA ALA A 355 -15.21 -0.06 21.06
C ALA A 355 -15.70 -1.11 22.08
N SER A 356 -14.89 -2.14 22.36
CA SER A 356 -15.23 -3.29 23.23
C SER A 356 -14.67 -3.18 24.65
#